data_AF-A0A947BYY0-F1
#
_entry.id   AF-A0A947BYY0-F1
#
_cell.length_a   1.000
_cell.length_b   1.000
_cell.length_c   1.000
_cell.angle_alpha   90.00
_cell.angle_beta   90.00
_cell.angle_gamma   90.00
#
_symmetry.space_group_name_H-M   'P 1'
#
loop_
_entity.id
_entity.type
_entity.pdbx_description
1 polymer ?
#
loop_
_entity_poly.entity_id
_entity_poly.type
_entity_poly.pdbx_seq_one_letter_code
_entity_poly.pdbx_strand_id
1 'polypeptide(L)'
;MNPLKSIWGTIISGLVIAAAIAIAATSVGMADSGAVVILIHVAVGITWIGLLYYFNFVQVPGLADAAADEGGPGGAGISKYIAPRALLWFRWAAVVTWLTGAVYLLERGEFLNAFLLGNGSKGDPVYGLTIGVGAWMGTIMLFNVWVLIWPNQKKVLGIVEASAEEIGKAKSTALMASRTNTMLSIPMLMSMVGAHHGYFL
;
A
#
# COMPACT_ATOMS: atom_id res chain seq x y z
N MET A 1 24.32 -3.80 22.50
CA MET A 1 24.19 -4.50 21.19
C MET A 1 23.77 -3.46 20.15
N ASN A 2 24.34 -3.45 18.94
CA ASN A 2 23.95 -2.47 17.91
C ASN A 2 22.50 -2.73 17.47
N PRO A 3 21.55 -1.79 17.68
CA PRO A 3 20.13 -1.99 17.39
C PRO A 3 19.85 -2.20 15.89
N LEU A 4 20.73 -1.74 15.01
CA LEU A 4 20.57 -1.88 13.56
C LEU A 4 20.77 -3.32 13.05
N LYS A 5 21.25 -4.24 13.90
CA LYS A 5 21.39 -5.66 13.56
C LYS A 5 20.05 -6.42 13.58
N SER A 6 18.96 -5.82 14.04
CA SER A 6 17.63 -6.44 14.02
C SER A 6 16.61 -5.50 13.39
N ILE A 7 15.61 -6.06 12.71
CA ILE A 7 14.51 -5.30 12.09
C ILE A 7 13.81 -4.45 13.15
N TRP A 8 13.52 -5.05 14.32
CA TRP A 8 12.86 -4.35 15.42
C TRP A 8 13.72 -3.23 16.02
N GLY A 9 15.02 -3.46 16.18
CA GLY A 9 15.93 -2.44 16.69
C GLY A 9 16.04 -1.25 15.71
N THR A 10 16.07 -1.51 14.41
CA THR A 10 16.01 -0.45 13.38
C THR A 10 14.71 0.34 13.43
N ILE A 11 13.55 -0.34 13.46
CA ILE A 11 12.24 0.32 13.53
C ILE A 11 12.12 1.16 14.81
N ILE A 12 12.46 0.58 15.96
CA ILE A 12 12.40 1.28 17.26
C ILE A 12 13.32 2.49 17.27
N SER A 13 14.55 2.37 16.74
CA SER A 13 15.47 3.50 16.67
C SER A 13 14.90 4.64 15.83
N GLY A 14 14.29 4.33 14.68
CA GLY A 14 13.61 5.32 13.85
C GLY A 14 12.43 5.99 14.57
N LEU A 15 11.60 5.21 15.27
CA LEU A 15 10.46 5.74 16.03
C LEU A 15 10.90 6.64 17.21
N VAL A 16 11.97 6.29 17.91
CA VAL A 16 12.54 7.12 18.98
C VAL A 16 13.03 8.46 18.44
N ILE A 17 13.74 8.45 17.30
CA ILE A 17 14.18 9.68 16.63
C ILE A 17 12.97 10.53 16.22
N ALA A 18 11.96 9.91 15.59
CA ALA A 18 10.74 10.61 15.18
C ALA A 18 10.00 11.23 16.38
N ALA A 19 9.90 10.51 17.50
CA ALA A 19 9.29 11.02 18.73
C ALA A 19 10.08 12.20 19.32
N ALA A 20 11.41 12.14 19.33
CA ALA A 20 12.25 13.23 19.79
C ALA A 20 12.05 14.50 18.93
N ILE A 21 11.97 14.34 17.59
CA ILE A 21 11.66 15.44 16.67
C ILE A 21 10.26 16.01 16.94
N ALA A 22 9.26 15.15 17.13
CA ALA A 22 7.89 15.59 17.41
C ALA A 22 7.80 16.37 18.74
N ILE A 23 8.48 15.91 19.80
CA ILE A 23 8.53 16.62 21.09
C ILE A 23 9.20 17.98 20.93
N ALA A 24 10.32 18.04 20.20
CA ALA A 24 11.01 19.30 19.90
C ALA A 24 10.10 20.26 19.09
N ALA A 25 9.39 19.76 18.08
CA ALA A 25 8.45 20.53 17.28
C ALA A 25 7.29 21.10 18.12
N THR A 26 6.72 20.30 19.03
CA THR A 26 5.68 20.77 19.97
C THR A 26 6.20 21.89 20.86
N SER A 27 7.45 21.79 21.34
CA SER A 27 8.06 22.81 22.22
C SER A 27 8.21 24.20 21.57
N VAL A 28 8.18 24.27 20.23
CA VAL A 28 8.24 25.51 19.45
C VAL A 28 6.91 25.84 18.74
N GLY A 29 5.81 25.18 19.13
CA GLY A 29 4.47 25.47 18.61
C GLY A 29 4.17 24.92 17.20
N MET A 30 4.94 23.94 16.71
CA MET A 30 4.78 23.35 15.37
C MET A 30 3.89 22.09 15.32
N ALA A 31 3.18 21.75 16.40
CA ALA A 31 2.34 20.55 16.44
C ALA A 31 0.95 20.79 15.82
N ASP A 32 0.69 20.19 14.65
CA ASP A 32 -0.64 20.12 14.04
C ASP A 32 -1.27 18.73 14.28
N SER A 33 -2.57 18.69 14.57
CA SER A 33 -3.28 17.47 15.00
C SER A 33 -3.33 16.38 13.93
N GLY A 34 -3.14 16.72 12.65
CA GLY A 34 -3.12 15.76 11.54
C GLY A 34 -1.74 15.18 11.19
N ALA A 35 -0.65 15.75 11.69
CA ALA A 35 0.71 15.43 11.22
C ALA A 35 1.11 13.96 11.49
N VAL A 36 0.69 13.41 12.63
CA VAL A 36 0.98 12.01 13.00
C VAL A 36 0.20 11.03 12.12
N VAL A 37 -1.09 11.29 11.88
CA VAL A 37 -1.93 10.43 11.03
C VAL A 37 -1.40 10.43 9.59
N ILE A 38 -1.01 11.60 9.07
CA ILE A 38 -0.37 11.74 7.75
C ILE A 38 0.94 10.96 7.70
N LEU A 39 1.82 11.09 8.70
CA LEU A 39 3.10 10.38 8.74
C LEU A 39 2.88 8.86 8.70
N ILE A 40 1.94 8.35 9.50
CA ILE A 40 1.60 6.93 9.49
C ILE A 40 1.08 6.54 8.10
N HIS A 41 0.09 7.27 7.58
CA HIS A 41 -0.51 7.03 6.26
C HIS A 41 0.54 6.95 5.16
N VAL A 42 1.46 7.92 5.11
CA VAL A 42 2.55 7.96 4.12
C VAL A 42 3.50 6.78 4.32
N ALA A 43 3.93 6.47 5.55
CA ALA A 43 4.85 5.37 5.80
C ALA A 43 4.28 4.01 5.39
N VAL A 44 3.02 3.73 5.74
CA VAL A 44 2.36 2.48 5.33
C VAL A 44 1.95 2.50 3.85
N GLY A 45 1.64 3.67 3.29
CA GLY A 45 1.35 3.84 1.87
C GLY A 45 2.57 3.55 1.00
N ILE A 46 3.75 4.05 1.39
CA ILE A 46 5.03 3.70 0.76
C ILE A 46 5.27 2.20 0.83
N THR A 47 5.02 1.57 1.99
CA THR A 47 5.16 0.12 2.13
C THR A 47 4.21 -0.63 1.21
N TRP A 48 2.95 -0.21 1.12
CA TRP A 48 1.93 -0.85 0.29
C TRP A 48 2.25 -0.73 -1.21
N ILE A 49 2.45 0.50 -1.70
CA ILE A 49 2.70 0.77 -3.12
C ILE A 49 4.11 0.32 -3.53
N GLY A 50 5.10 0.45 -2.64
CA GLY A 50 6.44 -0.07 -2.87
C GLY A 50 6.46 -1.58 -3.07
N LEU A 51 5.71 -2.34 -2.25
CA LEU A 51 5.57 -3.79 -2.45
C LEU A 51 4.76 -4.14 -3.70
N LEU A 52 3.73 -3.35 -4.04
CA LEU A 52 3.00 -3.50 -5.31
C LEU A 52 3.94 -3.39 -6.52
N TYR A 53 4.82 -2.39 -6.53
CA TYR A 53 5.81 -2.19 -7.59
C TYR A 53 6.90 -3.24 -7.57
N TYR A 54 7.36 -3.65 -6.39
CA TYR A 54 8.25 -4.80 -6.27
C TYR A 54 7.66 -6.05 -6.93
N PHE A 55 6.39 -6.37 -6.68
CA PHE A 55 5.76 -7.54 -7.30
C PHE A 55 5.68 -7.42 -8.83
N ASN A 56 5.23 -6.28 -9.35
CA ASN A 56 4.94 -6.14 -10.78
C ASN A 56 6.18 -5.85 -11.63
N PHE A 57 7.14 -5.08 -11.12
CA PHE A 57 8.30 -4.63 -11.88
C PHE A 57 9.56 -5.46 -11.64
N VAL A 58 9.65 -6.15 -10.48
CA VAL A 58 10.85 -6.89 -10.09
C VAL A 58 10.58 -8.38 -9.97
N GLN A 59 9.68 -8.78 -9.06
CA GLN A 59 9.49 -10.18 -8.73
C GLN A 59 8.89 -10.99 -9.89
N VAL A 60 7.80 -10.51 -10.50
CA VAL A 60 7.14 -11.24 -11.59
C VAL A 60 8.04 -11.38 -12.83
N PRO A 61 8.68 -10.31 -13.35
CA PRO A 61 9.64 -10.45 -14.44
C PRO A 61 10.82 -11.34 -14.08
N GLY A 62 11.45 -11.14 -12.92
CA GLY A 62 12.61 -11.94 -12.51
C GLY A 62 12.29 -13.41 -12.29
N LEU A 63 11.07 -13.76 -11.83
CA LEU A 63 10.63 -15.15 -11.75
C LEU A 63 10.35 -15.76 -13.12
N ALA A 64 9.96 -14.96 -14.12
CA ALA A 64 9.79 -15.43 -15.49
C ALA A 64 11.17 -15.72 -16.13
N ASP A 65 12.13 -14.81 -15.96
CA ASP A 65 13.51 -15.00 -16.44
C ASP A 65 14.15 -16.24 -15.79
N ALA A 66 14.02 -16.39 -14.47
CA ALA A 66 14.54 -17.55 -13.74
C ALA A 66 13.86 -18.88 -14.14
N ALA A 67 12.66 -18.85 -14.71
CA ALA A 67 11.99 -20.03 -15.23
C ALA A 67 12.43 -20.39 -16.65
N ALA A 68 12.96 -19.43 -17.41
CA ALA A 68 13.50 -19.63 -18.76
C ALA A 68 14.99 -19.99 -18.77
N ASP A 69 15.71 -19.77 -17.67
CA ASP A 69 17.14 -20.08 -17.52
C ASP A 69 17.38 -21.56 -17.19
N GLU A 70 17.55 -22.38 -18.24
CA GLU A 70 17.87 -23.81 -18.11
C GLU A 70 19.25 -24.00 -17.47
N GLY A 71 19.27 -24.53 -16.24
CA GLY A 71 20.49 -24.73 -15.44
C GLY A 71 20.75 -23.63 -14.41
N GLY A 72 19.93 -22.57 -14.39
CA GLY A 72 19.97 -21.52 -13.39
C GLY A 72 19.47 -21.94 -12.00
N PRO A 73 19.63 -21.07 -10.98
CA PRO A 73 19.21 -21.36 -9.60
C PRO A 73 17.68 -21.41 -9.42
N GLY A 74 16.92 -20.99 -10.43
CA GLY A 74 15.46 -20.92 -10.41
C GLY A 74 14.88 -19.92 -9.39
N GLY A 75 13.55 -19.87 -9.31
CA GLY A 75 12.81 -18.92 -8.47
C GLY A 75 12.44 -19.42 -7.07
N ALA A 76 12.86 -20.63 -6.67
CA ALA A 76 12.32 -21.32 -5.49
C ALA A 76 12.58 -20.57 -4.17
N GLY A 77 13.75 -19.94 -4.02
CA GLY A 77 14.08 -19.16 -2.82
C GLY A 77 13.16 -17.95 -2.64
N ILE A 78 12.85 -17.24 -3.73
CA ILE A 78 11.93 -16.10 -3.74
C ILE A 78 10.52 -16.58 -3.38
N SER A 79 10.02 -17.60 -4.06
CA SER A 79 8.66 -18.14 -3.85
C SER A 79 8.46 -18.69 -2.44
N LYS A 80 9.48 -19.33 -1.85
CA LYS A 80 9.39 -19.94 -0.52
C LYS A 80 9.59 -18.96 0.62
N TYR A 81 10.55 -18.04 0.51
CA TYR A 81 10.98 -17.21 1.64
C TYR A 81 10.60 -15.73 1.50
N ILE A 82 10.59 -15.18 0.29
CA ILE A 82 10.40 -13.74 0.10
C ILE A 82 8.93 -13.41 -0.15
N ALA A 83 8.31 -14.06 -1.14
CA ALA A 83 6.96 -13.77 -1.57
C ALA A 83 5.91 -13.86 -0.42
N PRO A 84 5.92 -14.88 0.47
CA PRO A 84 4.96 -14.93 1.57
C PRO A 84 5.11 -13.77 2.56
N ARG A 85 6.34 -13.35 2.85
CA ARG A 85 6.62 -12.21 3.75
C ARG A 85 6.23 -10.90 3.10
N ALA A 86 6.61 -10.69 1.85
CA ALA A 86 6.22 -9.52 1.08
C ALA A 86 4.69 -9.41 1.01
N LEU A 87 4.00 -10.52 0.75
CA LEU A 87 2.54 -10.55 0.72
C LEU A 87 1.97 -10.18 2.08
N LEU A 88 2.46 -10.73 3.20
CA LEU A 88 2.01 -10.37 4.54
C LEU A 88 2.03 -8.86 4.79
N TRP A 89 3.16 -8.21 4.50
CA TRP A 89 3.31 -6.76 4.65
C TRP A 89 2.39 -6.00 3.70
N PHE A 90 2.32 -6.42 2.43
CA PHE A 90 1.48 -5.80 1.42
C PHE A 90 -0.01 -5.74 1.81
N ARG A 91 -0.60 -6.85 2.29
CA ARG A 91 -2.03 -6.89 2.67
C ARG A 91 -2.36 -5.99 3.86
N TRP A 92 -1.50 -6.02 4.87
CA TRP A 92 -1.76 -5.24 6.08
C TRP A 92 -1.41 -3.77 5.89
N ALA A 93 -0.36 -3.44 5.14
CA ALA A 93 -0.07 -2.07 4.75
C ALA A 93 -1.24 -1.45 3.97
N ALA A 94 -1.91 -2.22 3.09
CA ALA A 94 -3.11 -1.75 2.39
C ALA A 94 -4.23 -1.33 3.36
N VAL A 95 -4.53 -2.15 4.36
CA VAL A 95 -5.57 -1.87 5.36
C VAL A 95 -5.21 -0.64 6.18
N VAL A 96 -3.98 -0.58 6.71
CA VAL A 96 -3.57 0.53 7.57
C VAL A 96 -3.50 1.83 6.78
N THR A 97 -3.09 1.80 5.50
CA THR A 97 -3.09 2.99 4.64
C THR A 97 -4.50 3.51 4.45
N TRP A 98 -5.44 2.63 4.11
CA TRP A 98 -6.84 3.04 3.92
C TRP A 98 -7.47 3.57 5.21
N LEU A 99 -7.28 2.87 6.34
CA LEU A 99 -7.82 3.28 7.64
C LEU A 99 -7.27 4.64 8.08
N THR A 100 -5.96 4.85 7.97
CA THR A 100 -5.34 6.13 8.35
C THR A 100 -5.77 7.27 7.44
N GLY A 101 -5.98 7.01 6.15
CA GLY A 101 -6.55 8.00 5.23
C GLY A 101 -8.01 8.33 5.57
N ALA A 102 -8.82 7.32 5.91
CA ALA A 102 -10.19 7.51 6.35
C ALA A 102 -10.27 8.30 7.67
N VAL A 103 -9.41 7.99 8.65
CA VAL A 103 -9.30 8.74 9.92
C VAL A 103 -8.94 10.19 9.64
N TYR A 104 -7.93 10.44 8.81
CA TYR A 104 -7.55 11.80 8.43
C TYR A 104 -8.73 12.58 7.83
N LEU A 105 -9.46 11.98 6.89
CA LEU A 105 -10.63 12.62 6.30
C LEU A 105 -11.77 12.83 7.30
N LEU A 106 -11.97 11.93 8.27
CA LEU A 106 -12.97 12.08 9.33
C LEU A 106 -12.62 13.23 10.29
N GLU A 107 -11.36 13.31 10.72
CA GLU A 107 -10.86 14.39 11.60
C GLU A 107 -11.00 15.76 10.96
N ARG A 108 -10.87 15.83 9.63
CA ARG A 108 -11.03 17.08 8.86
C ARG A 108 -12.48 17.38 8.48
N GLY A 109 -13.43 16.49 8.77
CA GLY A 109 -14.83 16.64 8.31
C GLY A 109 -15.01 16.46 6.80
N GLU A 110 -14.00 15.91 6.12
CA GLU A 110 -13.90 15.79 4.66
C GLU A 110 -14.26 14.39 4.16
N PHE A 111 -14.55 13.43 5.04
CA PHE A 111 -14.83 12.04 4.65
C PHE A 111 -15.97 11.93 3.63
N LEU A 112 -17.13 12.53 3.92
CA LEU A 112 -18.24 12.53 2.97
C LEU A 112 -17.93 13.38 1.73
N ASN A 113 -17.18 14.48 1.88
CA ASN A 113 -16.78 15.30 0.73
C ASN A 113 -15.95 14.50 -0.28
N ALA A 114 -14.97 13.74 0.22
CA ALA A 114 -14.12 12.87 -0.59
C ALA A 114 -14.93 11.75 -1.26
N PHE A 115 -15.71 10.98 -0.49
CA PHE A 115 -16.43 9.82 -1.03
C PHE A 115 -17.64 10.19 -1.91
N LEU A 116 -18.16 11.42 -1.78
CA LEU A 116 -19.16 11.99 -2.69
C LEU A 116 -18.54 12.83 -3.82
N LEU A 117 -17.21 12.81 -3.98
CA LEU A 117 -16.49 13.48 -5.07
C LEU A 117 -16.79 14.99 -5.17
N GLY A 118 -16.85 15.68 -4.03
CA GLY A 118 -17.16 17.11 -4.00
C GLY A 118 -18.67 17.43 -4.08
N ASN A 119 -19.53 16.44 -4.29
CA ASN A 119 -20.95 16.67 -4.53
C ASN A 119 -21.77 16.65 -3.23
N GLY A 120 -22.51 17.73 -2.96
CA GLY A 120 -23.49 17.77 -1.87
C GLY A 120 -22.92 17.77 -0.45
N SER A 121 -21.63 18.07 -0.27
CA SER A 121 -20.97 18.15 1.03
C SER A 121 -20.69 19.61 1.42
N LYS A 122 -20.36 19.87 2.70
CA LYS A 122 -20.03 21.21 3.22
C LYS A 122 -18.57 21.65 2.94
N GLY A 123 -17.74 20.80 2.32
CA GLY A 123 -16.31 21.05 2.08
C GLY A 123 -16.01 21.72 0.74
N ASP A 124 -14.73 21.98 0.46
CA ASP A 124 -14.28 22.47 -0.85
C ASP A 124 -14.52 21.40 -1.93
N PRO A 125 -15.34 21.66 -2.96
CA PRO A 125 -15.63 20.68 -4.00
C PRO A 125 -14.40 20.26 -4.82
N VAL A 126 -13.43 21.15 -5.00
CA VAL A 126 -12.20 20.87 -5.78
C VAL A 126 -11.31 19.91 -5.00
N TYR A 127 -11.12 20.19 -3.70
CA TYR A 127 -10.45 19.27 -2.79
C TYR A 127 -11.19 17.92 -2.75
N GLY A 128 -12.51 17.93 -2.55
CA GLY A 128 -13.35 16.73 -2.43
C GLY A 128 -13.28 15.83 -3.67
N LEU A 129 -13.34 16.42 -4.87
CA LEU A 129 -13.13 15.69 -6.12
C LEU A 129 -11.71 15.12 -6.21
N THR A 130 -10.71 15.96 -5.94
CA THR A 130 -9.30 15.59 -6.11
C THR A 130 -8.89 14.47 -5.16
N ILE A 131 -9.10 14.64 -3.84
CA ILE A 131 -8.78 13.61 -2.86
C ILE A 131 -9.71 12.39 -2.98
N GLY A 132 -10.96 12.62 -3.40
CA GLY A 132 -11.99 11.60 -3.56
C GLY A 132 -11.68 10.59 -4.66
N VAL A 133 -11.16 11.05 -5.81
CA VAL A 133 -10.68 10.16 -6.88
C VAL A 133 -9.58 9.24 -6.35
N GLY A 134 -8.62 9.78 -5.60
CA GLY A 134 -7.58 9.00 -4.94
C GLY A 134 -8.15 7.99 -3.93
N ALA A 135 -9.07 8.43 -3.07
CA ALA A 135 -9.70 7.60 -2.05
C ALA A 135 -10.48 6.41 -2.67
N TRP A 136 -11.22 6.64 -3.75
CA TRP A 136 -11.95 5.57 -4.45
C TRP A 136 -11.01 4.56 -5.11
N MET A 137 -9.96 5.02 -5.81
CA MET A 137 -8.97 4.12 -6.39
C MET A 137 -8.27 3.30 -5.32
N GLY A 138 -7.86 3.93 -4.20
CA GLY A 138 -7.31 3.22 -3.04
C GLY A 138 -8.28 2.19 -2.45
N THR A 139 -9.58 2.50 -2.41
CA THR A 139 -10.62 1.57 -1.93
C THR A 139 -10.78 0.35 -2.85
N ILE A 140 -10.84 0.56 -4.17
CA ILE A 140 -10.89 -0.51 -5.16
C ILE A 140 -9.62 -1.38 -5.07
N MET A 141 -8.47 -0.73 -4.93
CA MET A 141 -7.20 -1.43 -4.78
C MET A 141 -7.16 -2.29 -3.52
N LEU A 142 -7.63 -1.76 -2.37
CA LEU A 142 -7.74 -2.52 -1.13
C LEU A 142 -8.65 -3.74 -1.28
N PHE A 143 -9.80 -3.56 -1.93
CA PHE A 143 -10.71 -4.66 -2.26
C PHE A 143 -10.00 -5.74 -3.08
N ASN A 144 -9.28 -5.35 -4.14
CA ASN A 144 -8.50 -6.28 -4.96
C ASN A 144 -7.47 -7.05 -4.13
N VAL A 145 -6.80 -6.40 -3.16
CA VAL A 145 -5.82 -7.06 -2.27
C VAL A 145 -6.45 -8.20 -1.47
N TRP A 146 -7.57 -7.93 -0.80
CA TRP A 146 -8.15 -8.89 0.15
C TRP A 146 -9.13 -9.88 -0.47
N VAL A 147 -9.81 -9.48 -1.54
CA VAL A 147 -10.87 -10.29 -2.17
C VAL A 147 -10.34 -11.08 -3.37
N LEU A 148 -9.41 -10.51 -4.15
CA LEU A 148 -8.90 -11.17 -5.36
C LEU A 148 -7.48 -11.71 -5.17
N ILE A 149 -6.53 -10.91 -4.70
CA ILE A 149 -5.13 -11.29 -4.63
C ILE A 149 -4.92 -12.32 -3.52
N TRP A 150 -5.30 -12.01 -2.28
CA TRP A 150 -4.98 -12.87 -1.14
C TRP A 150 -5.59 -14.29 -1.22
N PRO A 151 -6.89 -14.48 -1.55
CA PRO A 151 -7.47 -15.81 -1.65
C PRO A 151 -6.82 -16.67 -2.73
N ASN A 152 -6.46 -16.07 -3.87
CA ASN A 152 -5.78 -16.76 -4.95
C ASN A 152 -4.30 -17.04 -4.61
N GLN A 153 -3.60 -16.11 -3.96
CA GLN A 153 -2.22 -16.33 -3.50
C GLN A 153 -2.12 -17.46 -2.48
N LYS A 154 -3.12 -17.66 -1.61
CA LYS A 154 -3.16 -18.82 -0.71
C LYS A 154 -3.08 -20.15 -1.47
N LYS A 155 -3.78 -20.27 -2.60
CA LYS A 155 -3.73 -21.47 -3.47
C LYS A 155 -2.36 -21.60 -4.13
N VAL A 156 -1.84 -20.50 -4.68
CA VAL A 156 -0.53 -20.47 -5.36
C VAL A 156 0.63 -20.83 -4.42
N LEU A 157 0.55 -20.43 -3.16
CA LEU A 157 1.55 -20.71 -2.13
C LEU A 157 1.35 -22.08 -1.45
N GLY A 158 0.34 -22.86 -1.84
CA GLY A 158 0.04 -24.16 -1.22
C GLY A 158 -0.47 -24.07 0.23
N ILE A 159 -0.96 -22.91 0.65
CA ILE A 159 -1.60 -22.73 1.97
C ILE A 159 -2.99 -23.39 1.99
N VAL A 160 -3.65 -23.40 0.83
CA VAL A 160 -4.94 -24.05 0.59
C VAL A 160 -4.74 -25.05 -0.53
N GLU A 161 -5.21 -26.29 -0.33
CA GLU A 161 -5.20 -27.33 -1.36
C GLU A 161 -6.05 -26.89 -2.55
N ALA A 162 -5.49 -27.07 -3.75
CA ALA A 162 -6.14 -26.74 -5.02
C ALA A 162 -5.54 -27.61 -6.13
N SER A 163 -6.36 -27.99 -7.11
CA SER A 163 -5.90 -28.70 -8.29
C SER A 163 -4.95 -27.84 -9.15
N ALA A 164 -4.18 -28.48 -10.04
CA ALA A 164 -3.29 -27.76 -10.96
C ALA A 164 -4.03 -26.73 -11.83
N GLU A 165 -5.25 -27.05 -12.27
CA GLU A 165 -6.10 -26.14 -13.05
C GLU A 165 -6.50 -24.91 -12.22
N GLU A 166 -6.94 -25.11 -10.98
CA GLU A 166 -7.31 -24.03 -10.06
C GLU A 166 -6.13 -23.13 -9.71
N ILE A 167 -4.94 -23.71 -9.52
CA ILE A 167 -3.70 -22.96 -9.29
C ILE A 167 -3.38 -22.09 -10.51
N GLY A 168 -3.53 -22.62 -11.73
CA GLY A 168 -3.36 -21.86 -12.97
C GLY A 168 -4.29 -20.64 -13.05
N LYS A 169 -5.59 -20.84 -12.79
CA LYS A 169 -6.58 -19.75 -12.74
C LYS A 169 -6.25 -18.74 -11.63
N ALA A 170 -5.87 -19.22 -10.45
CA ALA A 170 -5.52 -18.37 -9.31
C ALA A 170 -4.31 -17.47 -9.61
N LYS A 171 -3.27 -18.00 -10.27
CA LYS A 171 -2.12 -17.20 -10.72
C LYS A 171 -2.56 -16.06 -11.63
N SER A 172 -3.39 -16.36 -12.63
CA SER A 172 -3.89 -15.36 -13.58
C SER A 172 -4.72 -14.27 -12.89
N THR A 173 -5.70 -14.66 -12.06
CA THR A 173 -6.56 -13.71 -11.33
C THR A 173 -5.76 -12.81 -10.39
N ALA A 174 -4.84 -13.38 -9.61
CA ALA A 174 -3.99 -12.60 -8.70
C ALA A 174 -3.08 -11.63 -9.48
N LEU A 175 -2.53 -12.06 -10.62
CA LEU A 175 -1.69 -11.21 -11.46
C LEU A 175 -2.48 -10.06 -12.09
N MET A 176 -3.66 -10.33 -12.66
CA MET A 176 -4.49 -9.29 -13.27
C MET A 176 -4.95 -8.26 -12.23
N ALA A 177 -5.41 -8.70 -11.04
CA ALA A 177 -5.75 -7.80 -9.95
C ALA A 177 -4.55 -6.95 -9.49
N SER A 178 -3.36 -7.53 -9.43
CA SER A 178 -2.12 -6.81 -9.08
C SER A 178 -1.72 -5.77 -10.13
N ARG A 179 -1.86 -6.09 -11.42
CA ARG A 179 -1.61 -5.14 -12.53
C ARG A 179 -2.64 -4.02 -12.57
N THR A 180 -3.91 -4.34 -12.34
CA THR A 180 -4.97 -3.33 -12.17
C THR A 180 -4.63 -2.39 -11.03
N ASN A 181 -4.20 -2.90 -9.88
CA ASN A 181 -3.76 -2.06 -8.78
C ASN A 181 -2.57 -1.18 -9.16
N THR A 182 -1.60 -1.71 -9.92
CA THR A 182 -0.45 -0.93 -10.40
C THR A 182 -0.89 0.21 -11.30
N MET A 183 -1.77 -0.07 -12.26
CA MET A 183 -2.35 0.94 -13.15
C MET A 183 -3.12 2.01 -12.37
N LEU A 184 -3.98 1.61 -11.43
CA LEU A 184 -4.78 2.54 -10.61
C LEU A 184 -3.92 3.36 -9.63
N SER A 185 -2.78 2.83 -9.19
CA SER A 185 -1.89 3.55 -8.26
C SER A 185 -1.36 4.86 -8.84
N ILE A 186 -1.21 4.97 -10.16
CA ILE A 186 -0.66 6.15 -10.83
C ILE A 186 -1.60 7.36 -10.69
N PRO A 187 -2.85 7.32 -11.20
CA PRO A 187 -3.80 8.42 -11.00
C PRO A 187 -4.18 8.59 -9.52
N MET A 188 -4.18 7.53 -8.72
CA MET A 188 -4.41 7.63 -7.28
C MET A 188 -3.36 8.52 -6.59
N LEU A 189 -2.07 8.27 -6.84
CA LEU A 189 -0.98 9.08 -6.29
C LEU A 189 -1.03 10.51 -6.82
N MET A 190 -1.28 10.69 -8.11
CA MET A 190 -1.45 12.01 -8.72
C MET A 190 -2.53 12.83 -7.99
N SER A 191 -3.70 12.22 -7.76
CA SER A 191 -4.81 12.82 -7.02
C SER A 191 -4.47 13.14 -5.57
N MET A 192 -3.89 12.19 -4.82
CA MET A 192 -3.59 12.40 -3.39
C MET A 192 -2.48 13.43 -3.16
N VAL A 193 -1.45 13.45 -4.02
CA VAL A 193 -0.40 14.49 -3.96
C VAL A 193 -0.97 15.85 -4.36
N GLY A 194 -1.77 15.89 -5.43
CA GLY A 194 -2.37 17.12 -5.95
C GLY A 194 -3.28 17.83 -4.95
N ALA A 195 -4.02 17.09 -4.12
CA ALA A 195 -4.88 17.66 -3.08
C ALA A 195 -4.12 18.49 -2.01
N HIS A 196 -2.80 18.31 -1.88
CA HIS A 196 -1.99 18.96 -0.84
C HIS A 196 -0.80 19.78 -1.35
N HIS A 197 -0.36 19.58 -2.60
CA HIS A 197 0.88 20.20 -3.14
C HIS A 197 0.63 21.06 -4.38
N GLY A 198 -0.62 21.44 -4.64
CA GLY A 198 -1.06 22.14 -5.83
C GLY A 198 -1.81 21.19 -6.76
N TYR A 199 -3.01 21.61 -7.17
CA TYR A 199 -3.86 20.81 -8.04
C TYR A 199 -3.15 20.54 -9.37
N PHE A 200 -3.04 19.25 -9.73
CA PHE A 200 -2.64 18.81 -11.08
C PHE A 200 -3.83 18.72 -12.05
N LEU A 201 -5.04 19.01 -11.56
CA LEU A 201 -6.32 19.09 -12.26
C LEU A 201 -6.82 20.54 -12.27
#